data_AF-E0VXK0-F1
#
_entry.id   AF-E0VXK0-F1
#
_cell.length_a   1.000
_cell.length_b   1.000
_cell.length_c   1.000
_cell.angle_alpha   90.00
_cell.angle_beta   90.00
_cell.angle_gamma   90.00
#
_symmetry.space_group_name_H-M   'P 1'
#
loop_
_entity.id
_entity.type
_entity.pdbx_description
1 polymer ?
#
loop_
_entity_poly.entity_id
_entity_poly.type
_entity_poly.pdbx_seq_one_letter_code
_entity_poly.pdbx_strand_id
1 'polypeptide(L)'
;MNTFSSAKLLESSHGWLGASTSTLAERCLGYNPDIVNIVGEKTWMKALQESKSLNSKWTQDDLVTAIELVRGGTPIKPAAERCAIPVMTLWRRTKALGMVSNVPGCFMRLRTPNWTQGQLKEAIQAVVTQRMRFTQASSRYGIPKGTLYDNILGKTKRMLVLDAAGLTPTEENAVLDFCCQISVSPYNRRTQKPLSSILNFVECIRRKRDPNFKFTRISGFRWWWAFCKKHSIVSLYFETRPDE
;
A
#
# COMPACT_ATOMS: atom_id res chain seq x y z
N MET A 1 23.59 -3.28 -48.02
CA MET A 1 23.47 -2.05 -48.82
C MET A 1 22.39 -1.18 -48.19
N ASN A 2 22.71 0.10 -47.97
CA ASN A 2 21.94 1.22 -47.38
C ASN A 2 21.45 1.04 -45.93
N THR A 3 21.97 1.69 -44.87
CA THR A 3 22.30 3.10 -44.53
C THR A 3 21.11 4.04 -44.31
N PHE A 4 21.01 4.51 -43.04
CA PHE A 4 20.73 5.87 -42.50
C PHE A 4 19.85 5.79 -41.23
N SER A 5 20.39 6.03 -40.02
CA SER A 5 20.66 7.31 -39.34
C SER A 5 19.36 8.01 -38.88
N SER A 6 19.02 8.07 -37.59
CA SER A 6 19.52 8.97 -36.52
C SER A 6 18.60 10.17 -36.29
N ALA A 7 18.07 10.31 -35.06
CA ALA A 7 17.93 11.54 -34.25
C ALA A 7 16.85 11.31 -33.16
N LYS A 8 17.12 11.31 -31.83
CA LYS A 8 17.43 12.44 -30.91
C LYS A 8 16.32 13.50 -30.91
N LEU A 9 15.50 13.58 -29.85
CA LEU A 9 15.50 14.57 -28.73
C LEU A 9 14.00 14.89 -28.48
N LEU A 10 13.46 15.43 -27.39
CA LEU A 10 13.86 15.99 -26.09
C LEU A 10 12.51 16.23 -25.36
N GLU A 11 12.50 16.17 -24.01
CA GLU A 11 11.61 16.96 -23.13
C GLU A 11 10.08 16.73 -23.23
N SER A 12 9.22 16.99 -22.25
CA SER A 12 9.33 17.42 -20.86
C SER A 12 7.97 17.08 -20.22
N SER A 13 8.01 16.68 -18.95
CA SER A 13 7.15 17.16 -17.86
C SER A 13 5.79 17.79 -18.23
N HIS A 14 4.69 17.07 -18.02
CA HIS A 14 3.41 17.68 -17.64
C HIS A 14 2.75 16.87 -16.53
N GLY A 15 2.31 17.60 -15.49
CA GLY A 15 1.88 17.08 -14.21
C GLY A 15 0.58 16.30 -14.25
N TRP A 16 0.49 15.32 -13.35
CA TRP A 16 -0.76 14.64 -13.02
C TRP A 16 -1.58 15.54 -12.10
N LEU A 17 -2.46 16.34 -12.69
CA LEU A 17 -3.63 16.92 -12.02
C LEU A 17 -4.89 16.19 -12.51
N GLY A 18 -5.67 15.69 -11.54
CA GLY A 18 -7.11 15.38 -11.59
C GLY A 18 -7.69 14.77 -12.87
N ALA A 19 -7.78 13.45 -12.94
CA ALA A 19 -8.73 12.78 -13.84
C ALA A 19 -10.03 12.48 -13.09
N SER A 20 -11.09 13.23 -13.44
CA SER A 20 -12.49 12.98 -13.08
C SER A 20 -12.95 11.57 -13.48
N THR A 21 -13.86 11.00 -12.70
CA THR A 21 -14.38 9.62 -12.80
C THR A 21 -15.26 9.33 -14.03
N SER A 22 -15.27 10.17 -15.06
CA SER A 22 -16.19 10.01 -16.21
C SER A 22 -15.66 9.09 -17.32
N THR A 23 -14.35 8.80 -17.39
CA THR A 23 -13.79 8.10 -18.57
C THR A 23 -13.77 6.57 -18.47
N LEU A 24 -14.30 5.98 -17.39
CA LEU A 24 -14.40 4.51 -17.23
C LEU A 24 -15.69 3.91 -17.80
N ALA A 25 -16.69 4.74 -18.15
CA ALA A 25 -17.98 4.27 -18.66
C ALA A 25 -18.02 4.09 -20.19
N GLU A 26 -17.09 4.69 -20.94
CA GLU A 26 -17.16 4.74 -22.41
C GLU A 26 -16.51 3.56 -23.13
N ARG A 27 -15.91 2.59 -22.42
CA ARG A 27 -15.16 1.48 -23.06
C ARG A 27 -15.88 0.13 -23.12
N CYS A 28 -17.07 -0.02 -22.53
CA CYS A 28 -17.63 -1.37 -22.34
C CYS A 28 -18.95 -1.68 -23.05
N LEU A 29 -19.63 -0.76 -23.75
CA LEU A 29 -20.82 -1.10 -24.52
C LEU A 29 -20.87 -0.28 -25.81
N GLY A 30 -20.99 -0.96 -26.96
CA GLY A 30 -21.06 -0.33 -28.28
C GLY A 30 -22.11 0.78 -28.33
N TYR A 31 -21.66 2.00 -28.59
CA TYR A 31 -22.49 3.19 -28.69
C TYR A 31 -23.20 3.21 -30.05
N ASN A 32 -24.54 3.15 -30.05
CA ASN A 32 -25.37 3.44 -31.23
C ASN A 32 -26.02 4.81 -31.02
N PRO A 33 -25.61 5.86 -31.76
CA PRO A 33 -26.07 7.23 -31.55
C PRO A 33 -27.54 7.49 -31.95
N ASP A 34 -28.22 6.55 -32.61
CA ASP A 34 -29.58 6.80 -33.12
C ASP A 34 -30.70 6.58 -32.09
N ILE A 35 -30.41 5.98 -30.92
CA ILE A 35 -31.42 5.74 -29.87
C ILE A 35 -31.63 6.95 -28.95
N VAL A 36 -30.72 7.93 -28.97
CA VAL A 36 -30.69 9.02 -27.97
C VAL A 36 -31.76 10.10 -28.23
N ASN A 37 -32.47 10.07 -29.37
CA ASN A 37 -33.37 11.16 -29.76
C ASN A 37 -34.87 10.92 -29.52
N ILE A 38 -35.30 9.83 -28.87
CA ILE A 38 -36.76 9.55 -28.73
C ILE A 38 -37.26 9.48 -27.27
N VAL A 39 -36.40 9.42 -26.25
CA VAL A 39 -36.89 9.34 -24.87
C VAL A 39 -36.23 10.39 -23.98
N GLY A 40 -37.01 11.42 -23.65
CA GLY A 40 -36.59 12.60 -22.92
C GLY A 40 -35.91 12.33 -21.58
N GLU A 41 -35.06 13.27 -21.20
CA GLU A 41 -34.09 13.34 -20.10
C GLU A 41 -34.55 12.88 -18.70
N LYS A 42 -35.85 12.69 -18.51
CA LYS A 42 -36.48 12.49 -17.20
C LYS A 42 -36.87 11.04 -16.91
N THR A 43 -36.90 10.15 -17.91
CA THR A 43 -37.27 8.73 -17.71
C THR A 43 -36.10 7.88 -17.25
N TRP A 44 -34.86 8.17 -17.66
CA TRP A 44 -33.70 7.34 -17.30
C TRP A 44 -33.23 7.53 -15.85
N MET A 45 -33.41 8.73 -15.27
CA MET A 45 -33.20 8.93 -13.83
C MET A 45 -34.20 8.13 -12.99
N LYS A 46 -35.46 8.02 -13.45
CA LYS A 46 -36.51 7.25 -12.77
C LYS A 46 -36.29 5.73 -12.93
N ALA A 47 -35.89 5.28 -14.13
CA ALA A 47 -35.53 3.89 -14.41
C ALA A 47 -34.25 3.42 -13.66
N LEU A 48 -33.29 4.31 -13.38
CA LEU A 48 -32.13 4.01 -12.53
C LEU A 48 -32.49 3.92 -11.03
N GLN A 49 -33.55 4.61 -10.61
CA GLN A 49 -34.08 4.52 -9.24
C GLN A 49 -34.95 3.27 -9.06
N GLU A 50 -35.78 2.92 -10.06
CA GLU A 50 -36.66 1.74 -10.07
C GLU A 50 -35.90 0.43 -10.37
N SER A 51 -34.84 0.44 -11.18
CA SER A 51 -34.02 -0.78 -11.43
C SER A 51 -33.23 -1.25 -10.20
N LYS A 52 -32.96 -0.37 -9.23
CA LYS A 52 -32.32 -0.76 -7.96
C LYS A 52 -33.27 -1.44 -6.97
N SER A 53 -34.59 -1.35 -7.15
CA SER A 53 -35.56 -1.98 -6.23
C SER A 53 -36.03 -3.37 -6.66
N LEU A 54 -35.77 -3.81 -7.90
CA LEU A 54 -36.30 -5.07 -8.43
C LEU A 54 -35.31 -6.26 -8.43
N ASN A 55 -34.11 -6.10 -7.87
CA ASN A 55 -33.14 -7.21 -7.73
C ASN A 55 -32.47 -7.29 -6.35
N SER A 56 -33.06 -6.67 -5.32
CA SER A 56 -32.63 -6.87 -3.93
C SER A 56 -33.52 -7.91 -3.26
N LYS A 57 -32.91 -8.98 -2.75
CA LYS A 57 -33.55 -10.01 -1.90
C LYS A 57 -34.16 -9.47 -0.58
N TRP A 58 -34.07 -8.16 -0.32
CA TRP A 58 -34.46 -7.51 0.93
C TRP A 58 -35.34 -6.29 0.61
N THR A 59 -36.29 -6.03 1.49
CA THR A 59 -37.27 -4.95 1.37
C THR A 59 -36.90 -3.73 2.21
N GLN A 60 -37.61 -2.63 2.01
CA GLN A 60 -37.44 -1.44 2.85
C GLN A 60 -37.86 -1.71 4.31
N ASP A 61 -38.83 -2.58 4.55
CA ASP A 61 -39.29 -2.97 5.89
C ASP A 61 -38.24 -3.80 6.63
N ASP A 62 -37.53 -4.69 5.91
CA ASP A 62 -36.38 -5.40 6.45
C ASP A 62 -35.31 -4.41 6.92
N LEU A 63 -35.13 -3.29 6.19
CA LEU A 63 -34.13 -2.28 6.51
C LEU A 63 -34.51 -1.49 7.76
N VAL A 64 -35.79 -1.13 7.90
CA VAL A 64 -36.31 -0.48 9.11
C VAL A 64 -36.16 -1.41 10.32
N THR A 65 -36.53 -2.69 10.17
CA THR A 65 -36.38 -3.71 11.21
C THR A 65 -34.92 -3.87 11.63
N ALA A 66 -34.00 -3.93 10.67
CA ALA A 66 -32.57 -4.04 10.94
C ALA A 66 -32.01 -2.80 11.67
N ILE A 67 -32.50 -1.60 11.35
CA ILE A 67 -32.09 -0.36 12.04
C ILE A 67 -32.60 -0.38 13.49
N GLU A 68 -33.83 -0.81 13.73
CA GLU A 68 -34.40 -0.87 15.08
C GLU A 68 -33.66 -1.90 15.96
N LEU A 69 -33.28 -3.04 15.40
CA LEU A 69 -32.41 -4.00 16.10
C LEU A 69 -31.09 -3.36 16.54
N VAL A 70 -30.48 -2.52 15.69
CA VAL A 70 -29.24 -1.80 16.03
C VAL A 70 -29.49 -0.72 17.08
N ARG A 71 -30.63 -0.01 17.04
CA ARG A 71 -31.03 0.94 18.10
C ARG A 71 -31.21 0.24 19.44
N GLY A 72 -31.75 -0.99 19.43
CA GLY A 72 -31.86 -1.87 20.59
C GLY A 72 -30.53 -2.50 21.06
N GLY A 73 -29.39 -2.11 20.47
CA GLY A 73 -28.05 -2.57 20.88
C GLY A 73 -27.53 -3.82 20.15
N THR A 74 -28.25 -4.34 19.16
CA THR A 74 -27.76 -5.47 18.34
C THR A 74 -26.60 -5.02 17.44
N PRO A 75 -25.47 -5.74 17.40
CA PRO A 75 -24.39 -5.41 16.48
C PRO A 75 -24.83 -5.49 15.00
N ILE A 76 -24.26 -4.63 14.15
CA ILE A 76 -24.68 -4.45 12.74
C ILE A 76 -24.65 -5.74 11.93
N LYS A 77 -23.62 -6.60 12.08
CA LYS A 77 -23.51 -7.84 11.29
C LYS A 77 -24.66 -8.82 11.61
N PRO A 78 -24.90 -9.21 12.87
CA PRO A 78 -26.06 -10.02 13.24
C PRO A 78 -27.41 -9.40 12.81
N ALA A 79 -27.59 -8.08 12.94
CA ALA A 79 -28.82 -7.42 12.52
C ALA A 79 -29.04 -7.49 11.00
N ALA A 80 -27.98 -7.29 10.22
CA ALA A 80 -28.03 -7.37 8.76
C ALA A 80 -28.31 -8.80 8.27
N GLU A 81 -27.68 -9.81 8.88
CA GLU A 81 -27.89 -11.23 8.54
C GLU A 81 -29.34 -11.67 8.85
N ARG A 82 -29.91 -11.26 9.98
CA ARG A 82 -31.30 -11.58 10.37
C ARG A 82 -32.35 -11.03 9.40
N CYS A 83 -32.08 -9.86 8.85
CA CYS A 83 -32.99 -9.18 7.91
C CYS A 83 -32.59 -9.43 6.44
N ALA A 84 -31.67 -10.36 6.17
CA ALA A 84 -31.16 -10.67 4.83
C ALA A 84 -30.64 -9.44 4.04
N ILE A 85 -30.14 -8.43 4.75
CA ILE A 85 -29.61 -7.19 4.17
C ILE A 85 -28.09 -7.27 4.09
N PRO A 86 -27.47 -6.78 3.01
CA PRO A 86 -26.03 -6.63 2.97
C PRO A 86 -25.51 -5.75 4.12
N VAL A 87 -24.54 -6.25 4.89
CA VAL A 87 -23.95 -5.57 6.06
C VAL A 87 -23.55 -4.11 5.76
N MET A 88 -23.01 -3.86 4.57
CA MET A 88 -22.61 -2.52 4.12
C MET A 88 -23.79 -1.57 3.88
N THR A 89 -24.95 -2.10 3.48
CA THR A 89 -26.18 -1.32 3.32
C THR A 89 -26.66 -0.83 4.69
N LEU A 90 -26.77 -1.72 5.67
CA LEU A 90 -27.17 -1.36 7.03
C LEU A 90 -26.18 -0.38 7.68
N TRP A 91 -24.87 -0.62 7.54
CA TRP A 91 -23.82 0.26 8.08
C TRP A 91 -23.90 1.69 7.51
N ARG A 92 -24.13 1.86 6.20
CA ARG A 92 -24.29 3.20 5.60
C ARG A 92 -25.49 3.94 6.18
N ARG A 93 -26.60 3.22 6.43
CA ARG A 93 -27.84 3.79 6.96
C ARG A 93 -27.72 4.16 8.43
N THR A 94 -27.19 3.28 9.26
CA THR A 94 -26.94 3.57 10.69
C THR A 94 -25.91 4.69 10.87
N LYS A 95 -24.91 4.78 9.98
CA LYS A 95 -23.97 5.90 9.95
C LYS A 95 -24.64 7.22 9.58
N ALA A 96 -25.49 7.25 8.55
CA ALA A 96 -26.23 8.45 8.18
C ALA A 96 -27.15 8.94 9.30
N LEU A 97 -27.64 8.02 10.14
CA LEU A 97 -28.43 8.29 11.34
C LEU A 97 -27.56 8.64 12.57
N GLY A 98 -26.24 8.75 12.44
CA GLY A 98 -25.33 9.08 13.54
C GLY A 98 -25.15 7.98 14.59
N MET A 99 -25.65 6.77 14.34
CA MET A 99 -25.61 5.65 15.29
C MET A 99 -24.23 4.98 15.35
N VAL A 100 -23.39 5.15 14.31
CA VAL A 100 -22.02 4.62 14.26
C VAL A 100 -21.04 5.64 13.69
N SER A 101 -19.83 5.70 14.25
CA SER A 101 -18.77 6.60 13.81
C SER A 101 -17.97 6.04 12.62
N ASN A 102 -17.14 6.88 12.01
CA ASN A 102 -16.45 6.72 10.73
C ASN A 102 -15.47 5.51 10.65
N VAL A 103 -15.96 4.26 10.59
CA VAL A 103 -15.20 3.15 9.97
C VAL A 103 -16.14 2.02 9.49
N PRO A 104 -16.07 1.54 8.23
CA PRO A 104 -16.58 0.22 7.88
C PRO A 104 -15.56 -0.81 8.36
N GLY A 105 -15.49 -0.95 9.68
CA GLY A 105 -14.64 -1.94 10.35
C GLY A 105 -15.42 -3.24 10.45
N CYS A 106 -15.26 -4.11 9.46
CA CYS A 106 -15.43 -5.53 9.72
C CYS A 106 -14.63 -5.87 11.00
N PHE A 107 -15.31 -6.32 12.04
CA PHE A 107 -14.78 -7.13 13.14
C PHE A 107 -13.32 -6.86 13.52
N MET A 108 -13.07 -5.74 14.19
CA MET A 108 -11.98 -5.72 15.15
C MET A 108 -12.59 -5.26 16.47
N ARG A 109 -12.74 -6.23 17.38
CA ARG A 109 -12.66 -5.93 18.80
C ARG A 109 -11.51 -4.94 18.94
N LEU A 110 -11.77 -3.76 19.49
CA LEU A 110 -10.72 -2.93 20.07
C LEU A 110 -10.16 -3.71 21.25
N ARG A 111 -9.47 -4.83 20.97
CA ARG A 111 -8.57 -5.45 21.90
C ARG A 111 -7.44 -4.46 21.99
N THR A 112 -7.25 -3.95 23.19
CA THR A 112 -5.99 -3.34 23.62
C THR A 112 -4.85 -4.13 22.97
N PRO A 113 -3.88 -3.45 22.34
CA PRO A 113 -2.72 -4.14 21.78
C PRO A 113 -2.17 -5.10 22.83
N ASN A 114 -2.03 -6.37 22.46
CA ASN A 114 -1.43 -7.39 23.31
C ASN A 114 0.09 -7.18 23.47
N TRP A 115 0.65 -6.20 22.78
CA TRP A 115 2.05 -5.82 22.81
C TRP A 115 2.25 -4.47 23.49
N THR A 116 3.33 -4.35 24.25
CA THR A 116 3.72 -3.11 24.92
C THR A 116 4.55 -2.22 24.00
N GLN A 117 4.69 -0.95 24.36
CA GLN A 117 5.56 -0.02 23.64
C GLN A 117 7.05 -0.45 23.68
N GLY A 118 7.47 -1.13 24.75
CA GLY A 118 8.82 -1.70 24.86
C GLY A 118 9.03 -2.81 23.82
N GLN A 119 8.09 -3.75 23.71
CA GLN A 119 8.14 -4.82 22.72
C GLN A 119 8.14 -4.27 21.29
N LEU A 120 7.40 -3.20 21.01
CA LEU A 120 7.43 -2.53 19.70
C LEU A 120 8.82 -1.97 19.39
N LYS A 121 9.45 -1.28 20.34
CA LYS A 121 10.81 -0.72 20.16
C LYS A 121 11.84 -1.83 19.93
N GLU A 122 11.77 -2.92 20.68
CA GLU A 122 12.67 -4.07 20.50
C GLU A 122 12.48 -4.76 19.15
N ALA A 123 11.23 -4.97 18.73
CA ALA A 123 10.92 -5.54 17.43
C ALA A 123 11.47 -4.67 16.28
N ILE A 124 11.30 -3.34 16.39
CA ILE A 124 11.85 -2.39 15.42
C ILE A 124 13.39 -2.50 15.39
N GLN A 125 14.06 -2.51 16.54
CA GLN A 125 15.51 -2.65 16.60
C GLN A 125 15.99 -3.97 15.98
N ALA A 126 15.33 -5.09 16.28
CA ALA A 126 15.68 -6.40 15.73
C ALA A 126 15.54 -6.44 14.20
N VAL A 127 14.52 -5.78 13.64
CA VAL A 127 14.32 -5.72 12.18
C VAL A 127 15.33 -4.78 11.52
N VAL A 128 15.51 -3.57 12.06
CA VAL A 128 16.39 -2.55 11.49
C VAL A 128 17.86 -2.97 11.54
N THR A 129 18.24 -3.79 12.53
CA THR A 129 19.59 -4.39 12.64
C THR A 129 19.76 -5.69 11.85
N GLN A 130 18.78 -6.11 11.05
CA GLN A 130 18.78 -7.37 10.29
C GLN A 130 18.96 -8.65 11.14
N ARG A 131 18.65 -8.59 12.43
CA ARG A 131 18.59 -9.79 13.29
C ARG A 131 17.32 -10.60 13.06
N MET A 132 16.24 -9.96 12.61
CA MET A 132 14.96 -10.61 12.32
C MET A 132 14.30 -10.05 11.07
N ARG A 133 13.60 -10.90 10.32
CA ARG A 133 12.64 -10.47 9.29
C ARG A 133 11.38 -9.92 9.94
N PHE A 134 10.62 -9.11 9.19
CA PHE A 134 9.27 -8.67 9.60
C PHE A 134 8.37 -9.82 10.06
N THR A 135 8.45 -10.97 9.38
CA THR A 135 7.66 -12.16 9.72
C THR A 135 8.07 -12.74 11.08
N GLN A 136 9.37 -12.90 11.32
CA GLN A 136 9.92 -13.41 12.57
C GLN A 136 9.61 -12.46 13.74
N ALA A 137 9.83 -11.15 13.55
CA ALA A 137 9.53 -10.15 14.57
C ALA A 137 8.02 -10.09 14.88
N SER A 138 7.17 -10.16 13.86
CA SER A 138 5.72 -10.18 14.03
C SER A 138 5.26 -11.36 14.89
N SER A 139 5.77 -12.57 14.62
CA SER A 139 5.44 -13.76 15.40
C SER A 139 6.02 -13.71 16.81
N ARG A 140 7.29 -13.30 16.97
CA ARG A 140 7.98 -13.29 18.27
C ARG A 140 7.41 -12.29 19.27
N TYR A 141 7.05 -11.09 18.79
CA TYR A 141 6.56 -10.01 19.65
C TYR A 141 5.03 -9.89 19.65
N GLY A 142 4.31 -10.71 18.87
CA GLY A 142 2.85 -10.64 18.76
C GLY A 142 2.34 -9.36 18.07
N ILE A 143 3.19 -8.66 17.32
CA ILE A 143 2.89 -7.37 16.69
C ILE A 143 2.44 -7.61 15.24
N PRO A 144 1.31 -7.03 14.78
CA PRO A 144 0.91 -7.13 13.39
C PRO A 144 1.97 -6.60 12.41
N LYS A 145 2.22 -7.32 11.31
CA LYS A 145 3.20 -6.91 10.28
C LYS A 145 2.94 -5.49 9.77
N GLY A 146 1.67 -5.13 9.54
CA GLY A 146 1.28 -3.79 9.11
C GLY A 146 1.77 -2.71 10.08
N THR A 147 1.61 -2.94 11.39
CA THR A 147 2.12 -2.05 12.44
C THR A 147 3.64 -1.89 12.34
N LEU A 148 4.40 -2.98 12.16
CA LEU A 148 5.86 -2.90 11.99
C LEU A 148 6.24 -2.13 10.71
N TYR A 149 5.56 -2.39 9.59
CA TYR A 149 5.80 -1.66 8.34
C TYR A 149 5.57 -0.15 8.50
N ASP A 150 4.48 0.25 9.15
CA ASP A 150 4.15 1.65 9.34
C ASP A 150 5.13 2.35 10.28
N ASN A 151 5.57 1.67 11.34
CA ASN A 151 6.54 2.24 12.29
C ASN A 151 7.96 2.32 11.72
N ILE A 152 8.36 1.40 10.84
CA ILE A 152 9.72 1.36 10.28
C ILE A 152 9.81 2.18 8.99
N LEU A 153 8.85 2.03 8.07
CA LEU A 153 8.92 2.63 6.73
C LEU A 153 8.07 3.90 6.60
N GLY A 154 7.09 4.09 7.48
CA GLY A 154 6.05 5.11 7.38
C GLY A 154 4.80 4.61 6.64
N LYS A 155 3.69 5.32 6.83
CA LYS A 155 2.37 4.98 6.27
C LYS A 155 2.29 5.18 4.75
N THR A 156 3.01 6.16 4.21
CA THR A 156 2.91 6.58 2.80
C THR A 156 4.27 6.94 2.23
N LYS A 157 4.34 6.98 0.89
CA LYS A 157 5.51 7.49 0.13
C LYS A 157 6.85 6.84 0.50
N ARG A 158 6.85 5.52 0.72
CA ARG A 158 8.02 4.75 1.18
C ARG A 158 9.23 4.80 0.24
N MET A 159 9.03 5.11 -1.05
CA MET A 159 10.09 5.18 -2.07
C MET A 159 10.85 6.51 -2.10
N LEU A 160 10.30 7.60 -1.53
CA LEU A 160 10.94 8.93 -1.54
C LEU A 160 12.29 8.98 -0.82
N VAL A 161 12.55 7.98 0.03
CA VAL A 161 13.85 7.85 0.71
C VAL A 161 15.00 7.62 -0.27
N LEU A 162 14.74 7.12 -1.49
CA LEU A 162 15.75 7.00 -2.54
C LEU A 162 16.19 8.36 -3.04
N ASP A 163 15.24 9.26 -3.29
CA ASP A 163 15.52 10.62 -3.76
C ASP A 163 16.28 11.42 -2.70
N ALA A 164 15.89 11.25 -1.42
CA ALA A 164 16.57 11.87 -0.28
C ALA A 164 18.04 11.43 -0.13
N ALA A 165 18.41 10.23 -0.60
CA ALA A 165 19.80 9.79 -0.60
C ALA A 165 20.64 10.47 -1.69
N GLY A 166 20.02 11.01 -2.74
CA GLY A 166 20.69 11.83 -3.76
C GLY A 166 21.76 11.08 -4.57
N LEU A 167 21.59 9.77 -4.78
CA LEU A 167 22.48 8.99 -5.63
C LEU A 167 22.20 9.27 -7.11
N THR A 168 23.26 9.50 -7.86
CA THR A 168 23.21 9.56 -9.33
C THR A 168 23.03 8.14 -9.90
N PRO A 169 22.55 7.99 -11.14
CA PRO A 169 22.41 6.67 -11.78
C PRO A 169 23.72 5.86 -11.79
N THR A 170 24.86 6.53 -12.00
CA THR A 170 26.18 5.89 -12.00
C THR A 170 26.56 5.36 -10.62
N GLU A 171 26.32 6.15 -9.56
CA GLU A 171 26.57 5.71 -8.18
C GLU A 171 25.60 4.60 -7.77
N GLU A 172 24.35 4.69 -8.21
CA GLU A 172 23.33 3.66 -7.97
C GLU A 172 23.73 2.32 -8.61
N ASN A 173 24.26 2.33 -9.83
CA ASN A 173 24.81 1.14 -10.47
C ASN A 173 26.05 0.61 -9.73
N ALA A 174 26.95 1.48 -9.27
CA ALA A 174 28.09 1.05 -8.47
C ALA A 174 27.66 0.35 -7.15
N VAL A 175 26.57 0.80 -6.53
CA VAL A 175 25.97 0.13 -5.37
C VAL A 175 25.39 -1.23 -5.76
N LEU A 176 24.74 -1.35 -6.91
CA LEU A 176 24.25 -2.64 -7.41
C LEU A 176 25.37 -3.64 -7.64
N ASP A 177 26.43 -3.21 -8.32
CA ASP A 177 27.63 -4.02 -8.60
C ASP A 177 28.30 -4.45 -7.29
N PHE A 178 28.36 -3.54 -6.31
CA PHE A 178 28.87 -3.86 -4.99
C PHE A 178 27.99 -4.89 -4.27
N CYS A 179 26.66 -4.72 -4.29
CA CYS A 179 25.75 -5.55 -3.49
C CYS A 179 25.49 -6.93 -4.09
N CYS A 180 25.42 -7.05 -5.42
CA CYS A 180 24.98 -8.25 -6.11
C CYS A 180 26.08 -8.73 -7.07
N GLN A 181 26.41 -10.03 -7.02
CA GLN A 181 27.19 -10.64 -8.09
C GLN A 181 26.30 -10.73 -9.33
N ILE A 182 26.50 -9.85 -10.30
CA ILE A 182 25.70 -9.77 -11.54
C ILE A 182 25.93 -10.97 -12.48
N SER A 183 26.97 -11.77 -12.22
CA SER A 183 27.46 -12.82 -13.13
C SER A 183 26.51 -13.99 -13.36
N VAL A 184 25.45 -14.19 -12.56
CA VAL A 184 24.69 -15.46 -12.57
C VAL A 184 23.31 -15.38 -13.25
N SER A 185 22.65 -14.20 -13.29
CA SER A 185 21.43 -13.94 -14.08
C SER A 185 20.84 -12.57 -13.71
N PRO A 186 20.40 -11.74 -14.67
CA PRO A 186 19.84 -10.42 -14.40
C PRO A 186 18.52 -10.45 -13.59
N TYR A 187 17.87 -11.62 -13.48
CA TYR A 187 16.55 -11.76 -12.87
C TYR A 187 16.55 -12.25 -11.41
N ASN A 188 17.70 -12.72 -10.91
CA ASN A 188 17.79 -13.29 -9.55
C ASN A 188 18.87 -12.58 -8.73
N ARG A 189 18.73 -11.26 -8.59
CA ARG A 189 19.67 -10.44 -7.80
C ARG A 189 19.54 -10.77 -6.32
N ARG A 190 20.62 -11.27 -5.73
CA ARG A 190 20.70 -11.64 -4.32
C ARG A 190 21.92 -11.00 -3.70
N THR A 191 21.81 -10.71 -2.41
CA THR A 191 22.94 -10.19 -1.63
C THR A 191 23.10 -10.96 -0.33
N GLN A 192 24.36 -11.29 -0.04
CA GLN A 192 24.83 -11.84 1.23
C GLN A 192 25.62 -10.81 2.04
N LYS A 193 25.69 -9.55 1.58
CA LYS A 193 26.41 -8.50 2.29
C LYS A 193 25.57 -7.97 3.46
N PRO A 194 26.19 -7.66 4.61
CA PRO A 194 25.51 -7.00 5.71
C PRO A 194 25.07 -5.59 5.31
N LEU A 195 23.90 -5.15 5.82
CA LEU A 195 23.40 -3.79 5.62
C LEU A 195 24.43 -2.74 6.04
N SER A 196 25.16 -2.97 7.14
CA SER A 196 26.22 -2.05 7.60
C SER A 196 27.28 -1.82 6.53
N SER A 197 27.75 -2.88 5.85
CA SER A 197 28.73 -2.78 4.77
C SER A 197 28.18 -2.01 3.57
N ILE A 198 26.92 -2.26 3.22
CA ILE A 198 26.24 -1.57 2.11
C ILE A 198 26.06 -0.08 2.41
N LEU A 199 25.57 0.26 3.60
CA LEU A 199 25.40 1.65 4.01
C LEU A 199 26.74 2.38 4.08
N ASN A 200 27.79 1.75 4.60
CA ASN A 200 29.14 2.33 4.60
C ASN A 200 29.65 2.63 3.18
N PHE A 201 29.39 1.74 2.22
CA PHE A 201 29.76 1.95 0.83
C PHE A 201 29.01 3.16 0.23
N VAL A 202 27.70 3.25 0.46
CA VAL A 202 26.87 4.37 0.00
C VAL A 202 27.31 5.69 0.63
N GLU A 203 27.59 5.69 1.94
CA GLU A 203 28.12 6.86 2.65
C GLU A 203 29.48 7.29 2.09
N CYS A 204 30.39 6.35 1.82
CA CYS A 204 31.68 6.64 1.21
C CYS A 204 31.54 7.36 -0.14
N ILE A 205 30.63 6.89 -1.00
CA ILE A 205 30.33 7.55 -2.28
C ILE A 205 29.77 8.95 -2.05
N ARG A 206 28.76 9.09 -1.18
CA ARG A 206 28.07 10.36 -0.94
C ARG A 206 28.96 11.40 -0.26
N ARG A 207 29.87 10.98 0.62
CA ARG A 207 30.82 11.87 1.31
C ARG A 207 31.81 12.59 0.39
N LYS A 208 31.97 12.13 -0.85
CA LYS A 208 32.71 12.87 -1.88
C LYS A 208 32.05 14.21 -2.24
N ARG A 209 30.72 14.31 -2.10
CA ARG A 209 29.92 15.51 -2.40
C ARG A 209 29.38 16.20 -1.15
N ASP A 210 29.10 15.43 -0.10
CA ASP A 210 28.61 15.93 1.18
C ASP A 210 29.34 15.21 2.33
N PRO A 211 30.44 15.80 2.85
CA PRO A 211 31.30 15.16 3.86
C PRO A 211 30.58 14.75 5.15
N ASN A 212 29.45 15.39 5.47
CA ASN A 212 28.67 15.12 6.67
C ASN A 212 27.57 14.08 6.45
N PHE A 213 27.42 13.56 5.23
CA PHE A 213 26.41 12.58 4.91
C PHE A 213 26.60 11.29 5.72
N LYS A 214 25.55 10.92 6.46
CA LYS A 214 25.50 9.71 7.27
C LYS A 214 24.06 9.22 7.43
N PHE A 215 23.86 7.91 7.32
CA PHE A 215 22.58 7.31 7.65
C PHE A 215 22.43 7.13 9.16
N THR A 216 21.25 7.45 9.68
CA THR A 216 20.77 6.86 10.93
C THR A 216 20.34 5.42 10.67
N ARG A 217 20.36 4.56 11.70
CA ARG A 217 19.96 3.13 11.56
C ARG A 217 18.62 2.97 10.84
N ILE A 218 17.60 3.70 11.26
CA ILE A 218 16.25 3.64 10.67
C ILE A 218 16.28 4.19 9.24
N SER A 219 16.89 5.35 9.00
CA SER A 219 16.95 5.93 7.65
C SER A 219 17.68 5.04 6.64
N GLY A 220 18.79 4.42 7.05
CA GLY A 220 19.56 3.49 6.22
C GLY A 220 18.78 2.22 5.92
N PHE A 221 18.06 1.67 6.89
CA PHE A 221 17.18 0.52 6.64
C PHE A 221 16.02 0.88 5.70
N ARG A 222 15.39 2.05 5.86
CA ARG A 222 14.32 2.52 4.96
C ARG A 222 14.83 2.66 3.54
N TRP A 223 15.99 3.28 3.38
CA TRP A 223 16.66 3.41 2.09
C TRP A 223 16.95 2.04 1.48
N TRP A 224 17.53 1.12 2.25
CA TRP A 224 17.85 -0.22 1.78
C TRP A 224 16.62 -1.03 1.38
N TRP A 225 15.53 -0.93 2.14
CA TRP A 225 14.27 -1.56 1.80
C TRP A 225 13.74 -1.05 0.46
N ALA A 226 13.75 0.27 0.25
CA ALA A 226 13.31 0.88 -1.00
C ALA A 226 14.24 0.51 -2.17
N PHE A 227 15.55 0.45 -1.93
CA PHE A 227 16.56 0.07 -2.91
C PHE A 227 16.36 -1.37 -3.38
N CYS A 228 16.20 -2.30 -2.43
CA CYS A 228 15.85 -3.68 -2.74
C CYS A 228 14.57 -3.79 -3.56
N LYS A 229 13.56 -2.98 -3.23
CA LYS A 229 12.28 -2.98 -3.95
C LYS A 229 12.41 -2.45 -5.38
N LYS A 230 13.18 -1.37 -5.59
CA LYS A 230 13.43 -0.78 -6.92
C LYS A 230 14.16 -1.77 -7.83
N HIS A 231 15.15 -2.48 -7.30
CA HIS A 231 16.04 -3.34 -8.08
C HIS A 231 15.73 -4.83 -8.01
N SER A 232 14.61 -5.20 -7.37
CA SER A 232 14.18 -6.58 -7.15
C SER A 232 15.26 -7.45 -6.49
N ILE A 233 15.96 -6.89 -5.49
CA ILE A 233 17.01 -7.60 -4.75
C ILE A 233 16.40 -8.41 -3.62
N VAL A 234 16.82 -9.67 -3.51
CA VAL A 234 16.51 -10.51 -2.35
C VAL A 234 17.70 -10.46 -1.37
N SER A 235 17.50 -9.84 -0.21
CA SER A 235 18.47 -9.85 0.89
C SER A 235 18.45 -11.22 1.57
N LEU A 236 19.57 -11.94 1.49
CA LEU A 236 19.76 -13.23 2.16
C LEU A 236 20.58 -13.12 3.45
N TYR A 237 21.22 -11.98 3.68
CA TYR A 237 22.00 -11.75 4.89
C TYR A 237 21.13 -11.70 6.15
N PHE A 238 21.60 -12.41 7.18
CA PHE A 238 21.13 -12.33 8.56
C PHE A 238 22.35 -12.26 9.46
N GLU A 239 22.27 -11.41 10.48
CA GLU A 239 23.27 -11.44 11.54
C GLU A 239 22.98 -12.65 12.43
N THR A 240 23.63 -13.77 12.13
CA THR A 240 23.68 -14.94 13.00
C THR A 240 24.44 -14.56 14.27
N ARG A 241 23.78 -14.71 15.42
CA ARG A 241 24.48 -14.64 16.70
C ARG A 241 25.47 -15.81 16.79
N PRO A 242 26.70 -15.61 17.26
CA PRO A 242 27.67 -16.70 17.44
C PRO A 242 27.30 -17.73 18.53
N ASP A 243 26.15 -17.60 19.19
CA ASP A 243 25.87 -18.25 20.49
C ASP A 243 24.53 -19.03 20.53
N GLU A 244 24.09 -19.55 19.37
CA GLU A 244 23.02 -20.57 19.30
C GLU A 244 23.49 -21.78 18.47
#